data_AF-A0AAF0PXZ0-F1
#
_entry.id   AF-A0AAF0PXZ0-F1
#
_cell.length_a   1.000
_cell.length_b   1.000
_cell.length_c   1.000
_cell.angle_alpha   90.00
_cell.angle_beta   90.00
_cell.angle_gamma   90.00
#
_symmetry.space_group_name_H-M   'P 1'
#
loop_
_entity.id
_entity.type
_entity.pdbx_description
1 polymer ?
#
loop_
_entity_poly.entity_id
_entity_poly.type
_entity_poly.pdbx_seq_one_letter_code
_entity_poly.pdbx_strand_id
1 'polypeptide(L)'
;MENFPEKILAAVFVTALMPGPTLNVTEVYNESCSAVLPELDNCVTYDNGPTNPPTTLILGPKYLATNVYQLSPIEDWTMATKLVRPLYLYRAEDVSKEIVLSRERALHSPQDITIRLVVRQYNDNIICSNSKFSSQYYANLSGPNNFVLVHTGCHGAWSWYKIVELMTSSGHNVTAIDLGASGNNPKQALEIPSFFDYLSPLMEFMASLPAHKKVVLVGHSLGGLAISKAMETFPEKISSAVFVTALMPGPTLNASIVYTQSCSAVLPELDNRVTYDNGPTSPPTTLILGSKFLASNLYQLSPIKDWTMATKLVRPLYLYHAEDVSKEIVLSRKRYGSVRRVFIVATESKAFNKEFQRWMIENNPPNEVEEISGSDHMIMMSKPQQLFTTLLRIANK
;
A
#
# COMPACT_ATOMS: atom_id res chain seq x y z
N MET A 1 -6.13 34.45 15.13
CA MET A 1 -7.32 33.82 15.76
C MET A 1 -8.45 34.12 14.79
N GLU A 2 -9.01 33.22 14.00
CA GLU A 2 -9.33 31.78 14.16
C GLU A 2 -9.29 31.07 12.78
N ASN A 3 -9.19 29.73 12.81
CA ASN A 3 -9.35 28.77 11.70
C ASN A 3 -8.17 28.55 10.72
N PHE A 4 -7.09 27.96 11.24
CA PHE A 4 -6.30 26.97 10.49
C PHE A 4 -6.17 25.71 11.34
N PRO A 5 -6.38 24.52 10.75
CA PRO A 5 -5.60 23.36 11.10
C PRO A 5 -4.75 22.92 9.90
N GLU A 6 -3.47 22.79 10.18
CA GLU A 6 -2.39 22.34 9.30
C GLU A 6 -2.65 20.97 8.64
N LYS A 7 -2.29 20.82 7.36
CA LYS A 7 -1.30 19.84 6.84
C LYS A 7 -1.25 19.81 5.31
N ILE A 8 -0.06 20.11 4.79
CA ILE A 8 0.39 19.94 3.40
C ILE A 8 1.01 18.53 3.28
N LEU A 9 0.74 17.79 2.19
CA LEU A 9 1.77 17.06 1.42
C LEU A 9 1.19 16.44 0.13
N ALA A 10 1.60 16.97 -1.03
CA ALA A 10 2.03 16.23 -2.23
C ALA A 10 2.23 17.27 -3.35
N ALA A 11 3.48 17.67 -3.56
CA ALA A 11 3.87 18.46 -4.71
C ALA A 11 3.74 17.59 -5.97
N VAL A 12 2.75 17.87 -6.81
CA VAL A 12 2.85 17.49 -8.21
C VAL A 12 3.65 18.61 -8.86
N PHE A 13 4.79 18.26 -9.44
CA PHE A 13 5.56 19.16 -10.30
C PHE A 13 4.67 19.60 -11.46
N VAL A 14 3.95 20.70 -11.27
CA VAL A 14 3.77 21.64 -12.37
C VAL A 14 5.09 22.40 -12.34
N THR A 15 6.00 22.09 -13.26
CA THR A 15 7.07 23.04 -13.61
C THR A 15 6.35 24.36 -13.74
N ALA A 16 6.60 25.30 -12.82
CA ALA A 16 5.89 26.55 -12.79
C ALA A 16 6.20 27.24 -14.11
N LEU A 17 5.30 27.05 -15.09
CA LEU A 17 5.17 27.95 -16.20
C LEU A 17 4.77 29.24 -15.51
N MET A 18 5.75 30.10 -15.28
CA MET A 18 5.52 31.52 -15.15
C MET A 18 5.54 32.05 -16.59
N PRO A 19 4.41 31.98 -17.31
CA PRO A 19 4.35 32.59 -18.61
C PRO A 19 4.64 34.07 -18.40
N GLY A 20 5.67 34.57 -19.08
CA GLY A 20 5.87 35.99 -19.26
C GLY A 20 4.57 36.63 -19.77
N PRO A 21 4.43 37.97 -19.68
CA PRO A 21 3.17 38.67 -19.97
C PRO A 21 2.56 38.43 -21.35
N THR A 22 3.27 37.74 -22.26
CA THR A 22 2.85 37.41 -23.62
C THR A 22 2.58 35.92 -23.89
N LEU A 23 2.82 35.01 -22.93
CA LEU A 23 2.60 33.57 -23.17
C LEU A 23 1.12 33.18 -22.94
N ASN A 24 0.53 32.49 -23.90
CA ASN A 24 -0.80 31.91 -23.78
C ASN A 24 -0.77 30.65 -22.91
N VAL A 25 -1.23 30.77 -21.66
CA VAL A 25 -1.24 29.70 -20.66
C VAL A 25 -2.00 28.46 -21.15
N THR A 26 -3.11 28.66 -21.86
CA THR A 26 -3.93 27.59 -22.43
C THR A 26 -3.14 26.77 -23.45
N GLU A 27 -2.37 27.43 -24.30
CA GLU A 27 -1.58 26.79 -25.35
C GLU A 27 -0.45 25.95 -24.76
N VAL A 28 0.30 26.50 -23.81
CA VAL A 28 1.40 25.76 -23.16
C VAL A 28 0.89 24.61 -22.28
N TYR A 29 -0.25 24.80 -21.61
CA TYR A 29 -0.90 23.73 -20.85
C TYR A 29 -1.35 22.59 -21.80
N ASN A 30 -1.99 22.93 -22.92
CA ASN A 30 -2.42 21.95 -23.90
C ASN A 30 -1.23 21.22 -24.54
N GLU A 31 -0.16 21.93 -24.92
CA GLU A 31 1.08 21.31 -25.44
C GLU A 31 1.73 20.37 -24.42
N SER A 32 1.82 20.80 -23.15
CA SER A 32 2.40 19.98 -22.08
C SER A 32 1.57 18.72 -21.83
N CYS A 33 0.24 18.84 -21.78
CA CYS A 33 -0.64 17.68 -21.68
C CYS A 33 -0.48 16.78 -22.92
N SER A 34 -0.56 17.32 -24.13
CA SER A 34 -0.40 16.54 -25.37
C SER A 34 0.94 15.82 -25.48
N ALA A 35 2.02 16.36 -24.91
CA ALA A 35 3.32 15.70 -24.86
C ALA A 35 3.35 14.51 -23.89
N VAL A 36 2.65 14.59 -22.75
CA VAL A 36 2.68 13.55 -21.71
C VAL A 36 1.64 12.45 -21.93
N LEU A 37 0.46 12.79 -22.44
CA LEU A 37 -0.69 11.88 -22.55
C LEU A 37 -0.43 10.60 -23.39
N PRO A 38 0.32 10.62 -24.51
CA PRO A 38 0.57 9.42 -25.32
C PRO A 38 1.89 8.70 -25.00
N GLU A 39 2.66 9.13 -24.00
CA GLU A 39 3.99 8.57 -23.77
C GLU A 39 4.00 7.28 -22.93
N LEU A 40 4.75 6.30 -23.43
CA LEU A 40 5.14 5.08 -22.74
C LEU A 40 3.95 4.26 -22.21
N ASP A 41 3.72 4.31 -20.90
CA ASP A 41 2.72 3.54 -20.17
C ASP A 41 1.79 4.43 -19.32
N ASN A 42 1.72 5.73 -19.64
CA ASN A 42 0.75 6.64 -19.05
C ASN A 42 -0.69 6.21 -19.37
N CYS A 43 -1.59 6.38 -18.42
CA CYS A 43 -3.01 6.09 -18.58
C CYS A 43 -3.84 7.36 -18.44
N VAL A 44 -4.87 7.48 -19.26
CA VAL A 44 -5.81 8.59 -19.23
C VAL A 44 -7.23 8.07 -19.12
N THR A 45 -8.03 8.71 -18.28
CA THR A 45 -9.46 8.40 -18.15
C THR A 45 -10.29 9.54 -18.70
N TYR A 46 -11.50 9.20 -19.13
CA TYR A 46 -12.45 10.13 -19.72
C TYR A 46 -13.77 10.01 -18.99
N ASP A 47 -14.21 11.11 -18.38
CA ASP A 47 -15.57 11.14 -17.83
C ASP A 47 -16.55 11.22 -19.02
N ASN A 48 -17.55 10.34 -19.02
CA ASN A 48 -18.59 10.27 -20.05
C ASN A 48 -18.10 9.90 -21.47
N GLY A 49 -16.98 9.16 -21.58
CA GLY A 49 -16.56 8.51 -22.81
C GLY A 49 -15.41 9.20 -23.58
N PRO A 50 -14.77 8.49 -24.52
CA PRO A 50 -13.48 8.86 -25.11
C PRO A 50 -13.52 10.04 -26.10
N THR A 51 -14.71 10.54 -26.45
CA THR A 51 -14.88 11.72 -27.31
C THR A 51 -14.72 13.04 -26.54
N ASN A 52 -14.70 13.00 -25.21
CA ASN A 52 -14.47 14.15 -24.35
C ASN A 52 -12.96 14.34 -24.08
N PRO A 53 -12.53 15.52 -23.60
CA PRO A 53 -11.17 15.69 -23.10
C PRO A 53 -10.86 14.74 -21.94
N PRO A 54 -9.63 14.25 -21.80
CA PRO A 54 -9.25 13.38 -20.69
C PRO A 54 -9.39 14.14 -19.37
N THR A 55 -9.94 13.48 -18.35
CA THR A 55 -10.24 14.06 -17.03
C THR A 55 -9.22 13.67 -15.98
N THR A 56 -8.47 12.59 -16.20
CA THR A 56 -7.41 12.16 -15.28
C THR A 56 -6.24 11.57 -16.06
N LEU A 57 -5.03 11.80 -15.56
CA LEU A 57 -3.76 11.23 -16.03
C LEU A 57 -3.13 10.44 -14.89
N ILE A 58 -2.73 9.20 -15.15
CA ILE A 58 -1.93 8.39 -14.25
C ILE A 58 -0.57 8.21 -14.93
N LEU A 59 0.49 8.69 -14.29
CA LEU A 59 1.85 8.51 -14.80
C LEU A 59 2.28 7.05 -14.62
N GLY A 60 2.67 6.43 -15.73
CA GLY A 60 3.08 5.04 -15.77
C GLY A 60 4.48 4.81 -15.19
N PRO A 61 4.77 3.60 -14.67
CA PRO A 61 6.09 3.25 -14.17
C PRO A 61 7.26 3.52 -15.13
N LYS A 62 7.13 3.22 -16.42
CA LYS A 62 8.19 3.45 -17.41
C LYS A 62 8.38 4.93 -17.66
N TYR A 63 7.30 5.70 -17.73
CA TYR A 63 7.37 7.16 -17.84
C TYR A 63 8.10 7.77 -16.65
N LEU A 64 7.74 7.38 -15.42
CA LEU A 64 8.39 7.88 -14.21
C LEU A 64 9.88 7.54 -14.20
N ALA A 65 10.26 6.30 -14.51
CA ALA A 65 11.65 5.89 -14.54
C ALA A 65 12.46 6.65 -15.61
N THR A 66 11.90 6.84 -16.80
CA THR A 66 12.63 7.36 -17.97
C THR A 66 12.68 8.89 -18.00
N ASN A 67 11.60 9.56 -17.58
CA ASN A 67 11.43 11.00 -17.78
C ASN A 67 11.49 11.81 -16.48
N VAL A 68 11.13 11.22 -15.32
CA VAL A 68 11.04 11.95 -14.04
C VAL A 68 12.22 11.60 -13.12
N TYR A 69 12.54 10.31 -12.99
CA TYR A 69 13.53 9.78 -12.06
C TYR A 69 14.79 9.25 -12.77
N GLN A 70 15.09 9.73 -13.98
CA GLN A 70 16.19 9.25 -14.83
C GLN A 70 17.57 9.20 -14.15
N LEU A 71 17.83 10.07 -13.17
CA LEU A 71 19.09 10.13 -12.42
C LEU A 71 18.97 9.64 -10.96
N SER A 72 17.79 9.12 -10.57
CA SER A 72 17.54 8.66 -9.21
C SER A 72 17.87 7.17 -9.06
N PRO A 73 18.28 6.73 -7.85
CA PRO A 73 18.40 5.31 -7.52
C PRO A 73 17.13 4.51 -7.87
N ILE A 74 17.30 3.23 -8.21
CA ILE A 74 16.19 2.35 -8.57
C ILE A 74 15.15 2.20 -7.45
N GLU A 75 15.60 2.27 -6.20
CA GLU A 75 14.77 2.24 -4.99
C GLU A 75 13.78 3.41 -4.95
N ASP A 76 14.23 4.62 -5.32
CA ASP A 76 13.44 5.86 -5.24
C ASP A 76 12.30 5.86 -6.26
N TRP A 77 12.56 5.44 -7.51
CA TRP A 77 11.49 5.38 -8.51
C TRP A 77 10.59 4.17 -8.31
N THR A 78 11.12 3.02 -7.86
CA THR A 78 10.29 1.85 -7.47
C THR A 78 9.28 2.26 -6.41
N MET A 79 9.72 2.99 -5.39
CA MET A 79 8.86 3.59 -4.38
C MET A 79 7.86 4.57 -5.01
N ALA A 80 8.31 5.50 -5.85
CA ALA A 80 7.44 6.49 -6.48
C ALA A 80 6.28 5.83 -7.25
N THR A 81 6.52 4.74 -7.99
CA THR A 81 5.45 4.01 -8.71
C THR A 81 4.37 3.44 -7.81
N LYS A 82 4.68 3.17 -6.53
CA LYS A 82 3.72 2.71 -5.53
C LYS A 82 2.98 3.84 -4.84
N LEU A 83 3.38 5.08 -5.04
CA LEU A 83 2.78 6.27 -4.44
C LEU A 83 2.05 7.15 -5.46
N VAL A 84 2.26 6.93 -6.75
CA VAL A 84 1.60 7.71 -7.80
C VAL A 84 0.10 7.58 -7.69
N ARG A 85 -0.56 8.74 -7.64
CA ARG A 85 -2.01 8.88 -7.64
C ARG A 85 -2.48 9.41 -8.98
N PRO A 86 -3.74 9.16 -9.35
CA PRO A 86 -4.33 9.80 -10.50
C PRO A 86 -4.28 11.33 -10.35
N LEU A 87 -3.72 12.00 -11.36
CA LEU A 87 -3.68 13.44 -11.50
C LEU A 87 -4.93 13.88 -12.26
N TYR A 88 -5.81 14.62 -11.61
CA TYR A 88 -6.97 15.19 -12.29
C TYR A 88 -6.51 16.29 -13.26
N LEU A 89 -6.92 16.15 -14.52
CA LEU A 89 -6.66 17.11 -15.58
C LEU A 89 -7.78 18.14 -15.56
N TYR A 90 -7.43 19.39 -15.29
CA TYR A 90 -8.36 20.51 -15.35
C TYR A 90 -8.48 21.02 -16.78
N ARG A 91 -9.64 21.59 -17.13
CA ARG A 91 -9.79 22.27 -18.43
C ARG A 91 -8.87 23.49 -18.45
N ALA A 92 -8.17 23.68 -19.57
CA ALA A 92 -7.21 24.77 -19.73
C ALA A 92 -7.83 26.17 -19.47
N GLU A 93 -9.11 26.35 -19.78
CA GLU A 93 -9.87 27.57 -19.49
C GLU A 93 -10.03 27.83 -17.99
N ASP A 94 -10.28 26.78 -17.19
CA ASP A 94 -10.48 26.90 -15.74
C ASP A 94 -9.14 27.16 -15.03
N VAL A 95 -8.08 26.49 -15.50
CA VAL A 95 -6.70 26.76 -15.05
C VAL A 95 -6.29 28.20 -15.36
N SER A 96 -6.59 28.67 -16.57
CA SER A 96 -6.28 30.05 -16.99
C SER A 96 -7.05 31.08 -16.15
N LYS A 97 -8.34 30.85 -15.88
CA LYS A 97 -9.14 31.72 -15.00
C LYS A 97 -8.55 31.78 -13.60
N GLU A 98 -8.15 30.66 -13.00
CA GLU A 98 -7.57 30.69 -11.66
C GLU A 98 -6.18 31.31 -11.61
N ILE A 99 -5.38 31.17 -12.65
CA ILE A 99 -4.08 31.87 -12.74
C ILE A 99 -4.29 33.37 -12.83
N VAL A 100 -5.27 33.85 -13.61
CA VAL A 100 -5.63 35.28 -13.66
C VAL A 100 -6.12 35.77 -12.30
N LEU A 101 -7.06 35.07 -11.66
CA LEU A 101 -7.56 35.40 -10.33
C LEU A 101 -6.46 35.37 -9.25
N SER A 102 -5.49 34.47 -9.38
CA SER A 102 -4.33 34.40 -8.47
C SER A 102 -3.37 35.55 -8.68
N ARG A 103 -3.14 35.98 -9.93
CA ARG A 103 -2.34 37.18 -10.27
C ARG A 103 -3.00 38.46 -9.75
N GLU A 104 -4.32 38.59 -9.92
CA GLU A 104 -5.07 39.73 -9.37
C GLU A 104 -5.00 39.77 -7.84
N ARG A 105 -5.10 38.62 -7.17
CA ARG A 105 -4.91 38.52 -5.71
C ARG A 105 -3.50 38.91 -5.27
N ALA A 106 -2.49 38.57 -6.05
CA ALA A 106 -1.09 38.89 -5.74
C ALA A 106 -0.72 40.37 -5.93
N LEU A 107 -1.36 41.06 -6.87
CA LEU A 107 -1.22 42.51 -7.04
C LEU A 107 -1.69 43.29 -5.80
N HIS A 108 -2.52 42.67 -4.94
CA HIS A 108 -3.07 43.28 -3.72
C HIS A 108 -2.40 42.80 -2.42
N SER A 109 -1.49 41.82 -2.47
CA SER A 109 -0.67 41.38 -1.32
C SER A 109 0.57 40.61 -1.81
N PRO A 110 1.79 41.18 -1.70
CA PRO A 110 2.98 40.68 -2.41
C PRO A 110 3.72 39.53 -1.68
N GLN A 111 3.01 38.63 -0.99
CA GLN A 111 3.62 37.41 -0.43
C GLN A 111 3.36 36.20 -1.32
N ASP A 112 4.39 35.35 -1.46
CA ASP A 112 4.51 34.20 -2.36
C ASP A 112 3.18 33.50 -2.72
N ILE A 113 2.81 33.58 -4.00
CA ILE A 113 1.62 32.92 -4.54
C ILE A 113 1.89 31.42 -4.59
N THR A 114 1.33 30.67 -3.64
CA THR A 114 1.19 29.22 -3.77
C THR A 114 -0.13 28.92 -4.46
N ILE A 115 -0.11 28.48 -5.73
CA ILE A 115 -1.31 28.01 -6.43
C ILE A 115 -1.76 26.70 -5.76
N ARG A 116 -2.83 26.75 -4.97
CA ARG A 116 -3.44 25.57 -4.34
C ARG A 116 -4.57 25.04 -5.23
N LEU A 117 -4.27 24.03 -6.04
CA LEU A 117 -5.32 23.26 -6.73
C LEU A 117 -5.99 22.32 -5.70
N VAL A 118 -7.25 22.62 -5.38
CA VAL A 118 -8.08 21.78 -4.51
C VAL A 118 -8.73 20.70 -5.38
N VAL A 119 -8.32 19.45 -5.21
CA VAL A 119 -8.96 18.30 -5.85
C VAL A 119 -10.18 17.90 -5.00
N ARG A 120 -11.40 18.05 -5.54
CA ARG A 120 -12.61 17.42 -5.01
C ARG A 120 -12.85 16.11 -5.76
N GLN A 121 -12.85 14.99 -5.05
CA GLN A 121 -13.23 13.69 -5.59
C GLN A 121 -14.75 13.68 -5.79
N TYR A 122 -15.21 13.62 -7.04
CA TYR A 122 -16.59 13.27 -7.36
C TYR A 122 -16.64 11.78 -7.71
N ASN A 123 -17.47 11.03 -6.99
CA ASN A 123 -17.90 9.70 -7.39
C ASN A 123 -18.68 9.83 -8.69
N ASP A 124 -18.28 9.09 -9.74
CA ASP A 124 -19.19 8.27 -10.56
C ASP A 124 -18.40 7.52 -11.66
N ASN A 125 -18.86 6.30 -11.94
CA ASN A 125 -18.43 5.31 -12.94
C ASN A 125 -17.36 5.75 -13.96
N ILE A 126 -16.10 5.39 -13.69
CA ILE A 126 -14.94 5.61 -14.57
C ILE A 126 -14.88 4.49 -15.63
N ILE A 127 -14.94 4.85 -16.92
CA ILE A 127 -14.69 3.93 -18.04
C ILE A 127 -13.29 4.26 -18.61
N CYS A 128 -12.34 3.36 -18.36
CA CYS A 128 -10.97 3.45 -18.86
C CYS A 128 -10.94 3.01 -20.35
N SER A 129 -10.57 3.89 -21.29
CA SER A 129 -10.60 3.58 -22.74
C SER A 129 -9.30 3.02 -23.31
N ASN A 130 -8.29 2.76 -22.46
CA ASN A 130 -7.19 1.86 -22.78
C ASN A 130 -7.38 0.60 -21.95
N SER A 131 -7.66 -0.53 -22.60
CA SER A 131 -7.93 -1.86 -22.02
C SER A 131 -6.73 -2.50 -21.27
N LYS A 132 -5.80 -1.68 -20.77
CA LYS A 132 -4.58 -2.08 -20.04
C LYS A 132 -4.43 -1.47 -18.66
N PHE A 133 -5.30 -0.55 -18.24
CA PHE A 133 -5.28 0.00 -16.88
C PHE A 133 -6.61 -0.24 -16.19
N SER A 134 -6.85 -1.51 -15.91
CA SER A 134 -7.54 -1.86 -14.68
C SER A 134 -6.54 -1.71 -13.54
N SER A 135 -6.97 -1.21 -12.37
CA SER A 135 -6.21 -1.35 -11.12
C SER A 135 -5.99 -2.83 -10.73
N GLN A 136 -6.48 -3.78 -11.54
CA GLN A 136 -6.01 -5.15 -11.56
C GLN A 136 -4.50 -5.15 -11.82
N TYR A 137 -3.76 -5.52 -10.79
CA TYR A 137 -2.41 -6.04 -10.87
C TYR A 137 -2.30 -7.02 -12.06
N TYR A 138 -1.88 -6.53 -13.25
CA TYR A 138 -1.57 -7.42 -14.35
C TYR A 138 -0.30 -8.17 -13.98
N ALA A 139 -0.49 -9.36 -13.42
CA ALA A 139 0.61 -10.23 -13.07
C ALA A 139 1.28 -10.68 -14.38
N ASN A 140 2.39 -10.07 -14.74
CA ASN A 140 3.28 -10.63 -15.73
C ASN A 140 3.96 -11.84 -15.06
N LEU A 141 3.38 -13.03 -15.22
CA LEU A 141 3.78 -14.27 -14.53
C LEU A 141 4.79 -15.10 -15.34
N SER A 142 5.75 -14.45 -16.01
CA SER A 142 6.72 -15.06 -16.94
C SER A 142 8.07 -15.40 -16.32
N GLY A 143 8.50 -14.67 -15.27
CA GLY A 143 9.65 -15.02 -14.43
C GLY A 143 9.54 -16.36 -13.68
N PRO A 144 10.66 -16.88 -13.16
CA PRO A 144 10.75 -18.25 -12.65
C PRO A 144 9.96 -18.48 -11.35
N ASN A 145 9.79 -17.44 -10.53
CA ASN A 145 8.97 -17.46 -9.32
C ASN A 145 7.97 -16.30 -9.32
N ASN A 146 6.81 -16.51 -8.70
CA ASN A 146 5.74 -15.52 -8.57
C ASN A 146 5.47 -15.23 -7.09
N PHE A 147 5.80 -14.04 -6.62
CA PHE A 147 5.61 -13.62 -5.24
C PHE A 147 4.41 -12.69 -5.12
N VAL A 148 3.60 -12.90 -4.08
CA VAL A 148 2.51 -12.00 -3.71
C VAL A 148 2.77 -11.51 -2.29
N LEU A 149 2.95 -10.21 -2.12
CA LEU A 149 3.36 -9.59 -0.85
C LEU A 149 2.18 -8.82 -0.26
N VAL A 150 1.88 -9.08 1.01
CA VAL A 150 0.76 -8.50 1.76
C VAL A 150 1.29 -7.79 3.00
N HIS A 151 1.00 -6.50 3.10
CA HIS A 151 1.52 -5.59 4.14
C HIS A 151 0.84 -5.75 5.51
N THR A 152 1.39 -5.06 6.52
CA THR A 152 0.81 -4.92 7.87
C THR A 152 -0.29 -3.86 7.97
N GLY A 153 -1.01 -3.80 9.09
CA GLY A 153 -1.97 -2.74 9.38
C GLY A 153 -1.36 -1.34 9.28
N CYS A 154 -2.19 -0.36 8.91
CA CYS A 154 -1.83 1.04 8.64
C CYS A 154 -0.81 1.28 7.51
N HIS A 155 -0.23 0.23 6.91
CA HIS A 155 0.74 0.35 5.83
C HIS A 155 0.07 0.11 4.48
N GLY A 156 0.87 -0.08 3.43
CA GLY A 156 0.44 -0.40 2.07
C GLY A 156 1.52 -1.17 1.34
N ALA A 157 1.29 -1.50 0.07
CA ALA A 157 2.23 -2.13 -0.84
C ALA A 157 3.60 -1.43 -0.89
N TRP A 158 3.63 -0.12 -0.66
CA TRP A 158 4.85 0.69 -0.54
C TRP A 158 5.83 0.15 0.52
N SER A 159 5.37 -0.54 1.56
CA SER A 159 6.26 -1.12 2.59
C SER A 159 7.18 -2.19 2.03
N TRP A 160 6.90 -2.73 0.85
CA TRP A 160 7.67 -3.78 0.20
C TRP A 160 8.65 -3.28 -0.86
N TYR A 161 8.82 -1.96 -1.04
CA TYR A 161 9.55 -1.40 -2.19
C TYR A 161 10.96 -1.99 -2.38
N LYS A 162 11.76 -2.16 -1.31
CA LYS A 162 13.08 -2.79 -1.38
C LYS A 162 13.05 -4.26 -1.82
N ILE A 163 12.04 -5.01 -1.37
CA ILE A 163 11.87 -6.42 -1.76
C ILE A 163 11.39 -6.51 -3.21
N VAL A 164 10.48 -5.61 -3.62
CA VAL A 164 10.01 -5.52 -5.00
C VAL A 164 11.17 -5.24 -5.94
N GLU A 165 12.04 -4.29 -5.61
CA GLU A 165 13.25 -3.99 -6.36
C GLU A 165 14.18 -5.20 -6.48
N LEU A 166 14.53 -5.84 -5.35
CA LEU A 166 15.44 -6.99 -5.33
C LEU A 166 14.89 -8.18 -6.15
N MET A 167 13.59 -8.47 -6.03
CA MET A 167 12.91 -9.53 -6.76
C MET A 167 12.87 -9.24 -8.27
N THR A 168 12.47 -8.02 -8.65
CA THR A 168 12.34 -7.62 -10.05
C THR A 168 13.69 -7.59 -10.74
N SER A 169 14.71 -7.02 -10.08
CA SER A 169 16.10 -6.97 -10.60
C SER A 169 16.72 -8.35 -10.78
N SER A 170 16.21 -9.35 -10.05
CA SER A 170 16.62 -10.76 -10.16
C SER A 170 15.76 -11.57 -11.14
N GLY A 171 14.85 -10.92 -11.88
CA GLY A 171 14.00 -11.54 -12.90
C GLY A 171 12.78 -12.29 -12.36
N HIS A 172 12.48 -12.19 -11.07
CA HIS A 172 11.28 -12.79 -10.48
C HIS A 172 10.07 -11.86 -10.61
N ASN A 173 8.87 -12.44 -10.69
CA ASN A 173 7.65 -11.65 -10.70
C ASN A 173 7.21 -11.41 -9.25
N VAL A 174 6.85 -10.17 -8.95
CA VAL A 174 6.44 -9.77 -7.61
C VAL A 174 5.26 -8.81 -7.69
N THR A 175 4.21 -9.13 -6.93
CA THR A 175 3.03 -8.30 -6.80
C THR A 175 2.84 -7.94 -5.32
N ALA A 176 3.03 -6.68 -4.97
CA ALA A 176 2.67 -6.17 -3.65
C ALA A 176 1.25 -5.61 -3.68
N ILE A 177 0.36 -6.11 -2.82
CA ILE A 177 -1.07 -5.79 -2.80
C ILE A 177 -1.37 -4.74 -1.72
N ASP A 178 -2.04 -3.66 -2.09
CA ASP A 178 -2.77 -2.79 -1.16
C ASP A 178 -4.10 -3.44 -0.76
N LEU A 179 -4.26 -3.74 0.53
CA LEU A 179 -5.53 -4.18 1.11
C LEU A 179 -6.55 -3.02 1.18
N GLY A 180 -7.77 -3.31 1.63
CA GLY A 180 -8.80 -2.28 1.79
C GLY A 180 -8.30 -1.10 2.63
N ALA A 181 -8.60 0.12 2.18
CA ALA A 181 -8.25 1.38 2.85
C ALA A 181 -6.75 1.59 3.14
N SER A 182 -5.89 0.78 2.51
CA SER A 182 -4.46 0.74 2.76
C SER A 182 -3.69 1.31 1.57
N GLY A 183 -2.48 1.83 1.80
CA GLY A 183 -1.62 2.42 0.75
C GLY A 183 -2.38 3.35 -0.21
N ASN A 184 -2.45 2.98 -1.49
CA ASN A 184 -3.13 3.74 -2.54
C ASN A 184 -4.60 3.34 -2.79
N ASN A 185 -5.19 2.48 -1.97
CA ASN A 185 -6.62 2.17 -2.04
C ASN A 185 -7.45 3.46 -1.88
N PRO A 186 -8.44 3.73 -2.75
CA PRO A 186 -9.17 5.00 -2.73
C PRO A 186 -10.08 5.17 -1.51
N LYS A 187 -10.57 4.07 -0.93
CA LYS A 187 -11.44 4.10 0.24
C LYS A 187 -10.67 4.49 1.50
N GLN A 188 -11.31 5.18 2.44
CA GLN A 188 -10.80 5.42 3.80
C GLN A 188 -11.25 4.32 4.76
N ALA A 189 -10.63 4.26 5.94
CA ALA A 189 -10.89 3.22 6.93
C ALA A 189 -12.37 3.11 7.31
N LEU A 190 -13.04 4.25 7.53
CA LEU A 190 -14.46 4.29 7.91
C LEU A 190 -15.41 3.82 6.79
N GLU A 191 -14.95 3.79 5.53
CA GLU A 191 -15.70 3.25 4.40
C GLU A 191 -15.54 1.72 4.25
N ILE A 192 -14.70 1.10 5.10
CA ILE A 192 -14.44 -0.35 5.13
C ILE A 192 -14.65 -0.88 6.55
N PRO A 193 -15.89 -0.83 7.09
CA PRO A 193 -16.19 -1.35 8.41
C PRO A 193 -16.20 -2.88 8.47
N SER A 194 -16.30 -3.55 7.31
CA SER A 194 -16.28 -5.00 7.20
C SER A 194 -14.86 -5.54 7.01
N PHE A 195 -14.50 -6.58 7.76
CA PHE A 195 -13.22 -7.24 7.57
C PHE A 195 -13.13 -7.96 6.21
N PHE A 196 -14.26 -8.39 5.65
CA PHE A 196 -14.32 -8.93 4.30
C PHE A 196 -13.82 -7.92 3.26
N ASP A 197 -14.28 -6.67 3.33
CA ASP A 197 -13.89 -5.60 2.40
C ASP A 197 -12.41 -5.21 2.55
N TYR A 198 -11.83 -5.39 3.74
CA TYR A 198 -10.39 -5.24 3.96
C TYR A 198 -9.58 -6.29 3.18
N LEU A 199 -10.06 -7.53 3.16
CA LEU A 199 -9.39 -8.66 2.51
C LEU A 199 -9.66 -8.73 1.00
N SER A 200 -10.73 -8.11 0.51
CA SER A 200 -11.21 -8.27 -0.87
C SER A 200 -10.13 -8.07 -1.94
N PRO A 201 -9.22 -7.07 -1.86
CA PRO A 201 -8.23 -6.87 -2.92
C PRO A 201 -7.30 -8.07 -3.12
N LEU A 202 -6.90 -8.75 -2.04
CA LEU A 202 -6.11 -9.97 -2.14
C LEU A 202 -6.95 -11.13 -2.68
N MET A 203 -8.20 -11.27 -2.23
CA MET A 203 -9.08 -12.35 -2.65
C MET A 203 -9.42 -12.26 -4.14
N GLU A 204 -9.70 -11.06 -4.64
CA GLU A 204 -9.93 -10.76 -6.05
C GLU A 204 -8.68 -11.06 -6.89
N PHE A 205 -7.49 -10.64 -6.41
CA PHE A 205 -6.23 -10.96 -7.06
C PHE A 205 -6.02 -12.48 -7.18
N MET A 206 -6.17 -13.22 -6.07
CA MET A 206 -6.00 -14.67 -6.07
C MET A 206 -7.04 -15.39 -6.94
N ALA A 207 -8.28 -14.91 -6.98
CA ALA A 207 -9.32 -15.41 -7.86
C ALA A 207 -8.94 -15.24 -9.34
N SER A 208 -8.34 -14.09 -9.71
CA SER A 208 -7.94 -13.76 -11.08
C SER A 208 -6.78 -14.60 -11.63
N LEU A 209 -5.97 -15.22 -10.76
CA LEU A 209 -4.86 -16.06 -11.18
C LEU A 209 -5.34 -17.28 -11.98
N PRO A 210 -4.67 -17.65 -13.10
CA PRO A 210 -4.97 -18.87 -13.84
C PRO A 210 -4.87 -20.11 -12.95
N ALA A 211 -5.75 -21.10 -13.13
CA ALA A 211 -5.84 -22.29 -12.28
C ALA A 211 -4.52 -23.10 -12.16
N HIS A 212 -3.67 -23.06 -13.19
CA HIS A 212 -2.38 -23.78 -13.21
C HIS A 212 -1.21 -22.96 -12.63
N LYS A 213 -1.42 -21.70 -12.25
CA LYS A 213 -0.37 -20.83 -11.72
C LYS A 213 -0.38 -20.89 -10.19
N LYS A 214 0.80 -21.11 -9.62
CA LYS A 214 1.03 -21.04 -8.18
C LYS A 214 1.90 -19.84 -7.81
N VAL A 215 1.66 -19.29 -6.63
CA VAL A 215 2.42 -18.18 -6.07
C VAL A 215 3.00 -18.53 -4.70
N VAL A 216 4.12 -17.88 -4.37
CA VAL A 216 4.61 -17.78 -3.00
C VAL A 216 3.90 -16.59 -2.36
N LEU A 217 3.03 -16.88 -1.39
CA LEU A 217 2.20 -15.88 -0.74
C LEU A 217 2.87 -15.44 0.58
N VAL A 218 3.21 -14.16 0.70
CA VAL A 218 3.99 -13.62 1.82
C VAL A 218 3.14 -12.59 2.56
N GLY A 219 2.84 -12.86 3.83
CA GLY A 219 2.07 -11.98 4.70
C GLY A 219 2.93 -11.45 5.84
N HIS A 220 2.91 -10.14 6.06
CA HIS A 220 3.61 -9.49 7.17
C HIS A 220 2.63 -9.03 8.25
N SER A 221 2.93 -9.33 9.52
CA SER A 221 2.14 -8.88 10.68
C SER A 221 0.64 -9.18 10.50
N LEU A 222 -0.25 -8.17 10.52
CA LEU A 222 -1.69 -8.30 10.27
C LEU A 222 -2.03 -8.97 8.92
N GLY A 223 -1.17 -8.80 7.90
CA GLY A 223 -1.29 -9.47 6.60
C GLY A 223 -1.30 -10.99 6.69
N GLY A 224 -0.82 -11.55 7.81
CA GLY A 224 -0.95 -12.97 8.15
C GLY A 224 -2.40 -13.48 8.16
N LEU A 225 -3.37 -12.66 8.59
CA LEU A 225 -4.79 -13.01 8.53
C LEU A 225 -5.29 -13.09 7.08
N ALA A 226 -4.87 -12.14 6.24
CA ALA A 226 -5.25 -12.10 4.84
C ALA A 226 -4.72 -13.31 4.07
N ILE A 227 -3.45 -13.67 4.26
CA ILE A 227 -2.88 -14.85 3.59
C ILE A 227 -3.50 -16.14 4.12
N SER A 228 -3.89 -16.20 5.41
CA SER A 228 -4.61 -17.35 5.97
C SER A 228 -5.97 -17.58 5.29
N LYS A 229 -6.74 -16.50 5.04
CA LYS A 229 -7.99 -16.57 4.26
C LYS A 229 -7.74 -17.05 2.83
N ALA A 230 -6.72 -16.52 2.18
CA ALA A 230 -6.36 -16.92 0.82
C ALA A 230 -5.92 -18.39 0.75
N MET A 231 -5.20 -18.89 1.75
CA MET A 231 -4.85 -20.32 1.87
C MET A 231 -6.07 -21.21 2.07
N GLU A 232 -7.07 -20.77 2.83
CA GLU A 232 -8.32 -21.51 2.94
C GLU A 232 -9.09 -21.48 1.63
N THR A 233 -9.12 -20.37 0.90
CA THR A 233 -9.97 -20.22 -0.28
C THR A 233 -9.33 -20.76 -1.56
N PHE A 234 -8.02 -20.62 -1.74
CA PHE A 234 -7.28 -20.96 -2.96
C PHE A 234 -6.02 -21.80 -2.68
N PRO A 235 -6.08 -22.88 -1.89
CA PRO A 235 -4.90 -23.68 -1.53
C PRO A 235 -4.15 -24.21 -2.77
N GLU A 236 -4.86 -24.51 -3.86
CA GLU A 236 -4.29 -25.01 -5.11
C GLU A 236 -3.44 -23.98 -5.86
N LYS A 237 -3.64 -22.68 -5.61
CA LYS A 237 -2.90 -21.58 -6.25
C LYS A 237 -1.69 -21.12 -5.44
N ILE A 238 -1.37 -21.77 -4.32
CA ILE A 238 -0.29 -21.35 -3.42
C ILE A 238 0.73 -22.48 -3.34
N SER A 239 1.98 -22.19 -3.74
CA SER A 239 3.08 -23.15 -3.59
C SER A 239 3.61 -23.18 -2.16
N SER A 240 3.70 -22.01 -1.51
CA SER A 240 4.07 -21.86 -0.11
C SER A 240 3.53 -20.55 0.43
N ALA A 241 3.16 -20.54 1.71
CA ALA A 241 2.75 -19.36 2.46
C ALA A 241 3.83 -18.99 3.48
N VAL A 242 4.28 -17.74 3.48
CA VAL A 242 5.34 -17.23 4.34
C VAL A 242 4.79 -16.16 5.28
N PHE A 243 4.85 -16.44 6.58
CA PHE A 243 4.41 -15.56 7.66
C PHE A 243 5.62 -14.80 8.20
N VAL A 244 5.78 -13.54 7.80
CA VAL A 244 6.90 -12.67 8.19
C VAL A 244 6.50 -11.90 9.44
N THR A 245 7.00 -12.30 10.62
CA THR A 245 6.57 -11.78 11.95
C THR A 245 5.04 -11.57 12.00
N ALA A 246 4.27 -12.53 11.48
CA ALA A 246 2.88 -12.36 11.12
C ALA A 246 1.91 -13.06 12.07
N LEU A 247 0.65 -12.59 12.09
CA LEU A 247 -0.43 -13.28 12.78
C LEU A 247 -0.72 -14.59 12.06
N MET A 248 -0.54 -15.72 12.75
CA MET A 248 -0.68 -17.05 12.15
C MET A 248 -1.72 -17.89 12.91
N PRO A 249 -3.03 -17.61 12.74
CA PRO A 249 -4.08 -18.47 13.28
C PRO A 249 -4.11 -19.82 12.57
N GLY A 250 -4.81 -20.79 13.13
CA GLY A 250 -4.92 -22.13 12.56
C GLY A 250 -6.21 -22.82 12.94
N PRO A 251 -6.40 -24.07 12.47
CA PRO A 251 -7.62 -24.83 12.75
C PRO A 251 -7.89 -25.04 14.26
N THR A 252 -6.86 -24.96 15.09
CA THR A 252 -6.94 -25.08 16.57
C THR A 252 -6.67 -23.78 17.30
N LEU A 253 -6.08 -22.79 16.63
CA LEU A 253 -5.74 -21.48 17.20
C LEU A 253 -6.62 -20.42 16.56
N ASN A 254 -7.68 -20.01 17.26
CA ASN A 254 -8.70 -19.12 16.71
C ASN A 254 -8.11 -17.75 16.32
N ALA A 255 -8.53 -17.24 15.17
CA ALA A 255 -8.12 -15.92 14.68
C ALA A 255 -8.50 -14.77 15.62
N SER A 256 -9.62 -14.86 16.34
CA SER A 256 -10.01 -13.84 17.33
C SER A 256 -8.99 -13.73 18.47
N ILE A 257 -8.42 -14.84 18.93
CA ILE A 257 -7.43 -14.86 20.02
C ILE A 257 -6.15 -14.17 19.55
N VAL A 258 -5.62 -14.61 18.40
CA VAL A 258 -4.40 -14.05 17.82
C VAL A 258 -4.56 -12.55 17.53
N TYR A 259 -5.70 -12.16 16.96
CA TYR A 259 -6.01 -10.77 16.67
C TYR A 259 -6.15 -9.92 17.94
N THR A 260 -6.89 -10.39 18.95
CA THR A 260 -7.09 -9.68 20.22
C THR A 260 -5.77 -9.46 20.96
N GLN A 261 -4.90 -10.48 20.97
CA GLN A 261 -3.58 -10.37 21.57
C GLN A 261 -2.69 -9.37 20.80
N SER A 262 -2.78 -9.35 19.47
CA SER A 262 -2.09 -8.36 18.64
C SER A 262 -2.56 -6.93 18.92
N CYS A 263 -3.87 -6.70 19.05
CA CYS A 263 -4.43 -5.40 19.40
C CYS A 263 -3.96 -4.97 20.80
N SER A 264 -3.96 -5.88 21.76
CA SER A 264 -3.49 -5.61 23.12
C SER A 264 -2.01 -5.20 23.16
N ALA A 265 -1.19 -5.72 22.25
CA ALA A 265 0.23 -5.39 22.14
C ALA A 265 0.51 -4.07 21.40
N VAL A 266 -0.47 -3.51 20.67
CA VAL A 266 -0.25 -2.35 19.79
C VAL A 266 -1.06 -1.12 20.21
N LEU A 267 -2.34 -1.29 20.55
CA LEU A 267 -3.25 -0.16 20.82
C LEU A 267 -2.80 0.78 21.95
N PRO A 268 -2.35 0.29 23.13
CA PRO A 268 -2.00 1.17 24.25
C PRO A 268 -0.59 1.79 24.13
N GLU A 269 0.15 1.47 23.07
CA GLU A 269 1.57 1.79 22.99
C GLU A 269 1.83 3.25 22.58
N LEU A 270 2.66 3.91 23.39
CA LEU A 270 3.30 5.20 23.10
C LEU A 270 2.31 6.28 22.61
N ASP A 271 2.43 6.67 21.34
CA ASP A 271 1.64 7.72 20.70
C ASP A 271 0.67 7.19 19.64
N ASN A 272 0.35 5.89 19.68
CA ASN A 272 -0.73 5.32 18.87
C ASN A 272 -2.06 5.97 19.26
N ARG A 273 -2.90 6.25 18.26
CA ARG A 273 -4.18 6.95 18.47
C ARG A 273 -5.31 6.10 17.94
N VAL A 274 -6.36 6.01 18.75
CA VAL A 274 -7.63 5.42 18.34
C VAL A 274 -8.72 6.49 18.24
N THR A 275 -9.70 6.25 17.38
CA THR A 275 -10.91 7.08 17.26
C THR A 275 -12.14 6.32 17.73
N TYR A 276 -13.22 7.04 18.03
CA TYR A 276 -14.48 6.49 18.54
C TYR A 276 -15.64 7.05 17.71
N ASP A 277 -15.61 6.79 16.40
CA ASP A 277 -16.54 7.39 15.44
C ASP A 277 -17.98 6.90 15.61
N ASN A 278 -18.17 5.73 16.23
CA ASN A 278 -19.49 5.19 16.60
C ASN A 278 -20.02 5.71 17.95
N GLY A 279 -19.26 6.58 18.64
CA GLY A 279 -19.62 7.16 19.94
C GLY A 279 -18.63 6.84 21.05
N PRO A 280 -18.53 7.68 22.09
CA PRO A 280 -17.48 7.60 23.12
C PRO A 280 -17.59 6.36 24.04
N THR A 281 -18.75 5.71 24.08
CA THR A 281 -18.99 4.48 24.85
C THR A 281 -18.87 3.21 24.00
N SER A 282 -18.70 3.36 22.68
CA SER A 282 -18.48 2.25 21.77
C SER A 282 -17.00 1.83 21.76
N PRO A 283 -16.69 0.61 21.30
CA PRO A 283 -15.30 0.21 21.04
C PRO A 283 -14.62 1.15 20.03
N PRO A 284 -13.28 1.29 20.10
CA PRO A 284 -12.54 2.15 19.19
C PRO A 284 -12.75 1.70 17.73
N THR A 285 -12.93 2.67 16.83
CA THR A 285 -13.32 2.44 15.43
C THR A 285 -12.11 2.39 14.51
N THR A 286 -11.12 3.27 14.68
CA THR A 286 -9.88 3.22 13.89
C THR A 286 -8.65 3.32 14.76
N LEU A 287 -7.53 2.85 14.24
CA LEU A 287 -6.17 2.99 14.78
C LEU A 287 -5.31 3.72 13.76
N ILE A 288 -4.54 4.70 14.22
CA ILE A 288 -3.38 5.24 13.47
C ILE A 288 -2.13 5.10 14.32
N LEU A 289 -1.06 4.60 13.69
CA LEU A 289 0.22 4.40 14.36
C LEU A 289 0.94 5.73 14.58
N GLY A 290 1.41 5.94 15.80
CA GLY A 290 2.15 7.13 16.20
C GLY A 290 3.60 7.11 15.74
N SER A 291 4.18 8.30 15.58
CA SER A 291 5.56 8.48 15.13
C SER A 291 6.60 7.88 16.09
N LYS A 292 6.37 7.97 17.41
CA LYS A 292 7.26 7.42 18.43
C LYS A 292 7.16 5.91 18.48
N PHE A 293 5.95 5.37 18.34
CA PHE A 293 5.73 3.93 18.22
C PHE A 293 6.40 3.36 16.97
N LEU A 294 6.22 4.02 15.82
CA LEU A 294 6.91 3.65 14.58
C LEU A 294 8.43 3.62 14.79
N ALA A 295 9.01 4.66 15.40
CA ALA A 295 10.45 4.75 15.63
C ALA A 295 10.97 3.67 16.61
N SER A 296 10.22 3.41 17.69
CA SER A 296 10.72 2.65 18.83
C SER A 296 10.43 1.15 18.75
N ASN A 297 9.34 0.77 18.07
CA ASN A 297 8.81 -0.60 18.09
C ASN A 297 8.76 -1.28 16.71
N LEU A 298 8.65 -0.50 15.63
CA LEU A 298 8.57 -1.04 14.26
C LEU A 298 9.86 -0.86 13.44
N TYR A 299 10.46 0.33 13.50
CA TYR A 299 11.57 0.76 12.64
C TYR A 299 12.88 1.00 13.42
N GLN A 300 13.00 0.50 14.66
CA GLN A 300 14.12 0.82 15.54
C GLN A 300 15.49 0.32 15.04
N LEU A 301 15.51 -0.63 14.10
CA LEU A 301 16.74 -1.10 13.43
C LEU A 301 16.72 -0.80 11.92
N SER A 302 15.69 -0.11 11.44
CA SER A 302 15.54 0.28 10.05
C SER A 302 16.26 1.61 9.76
N PRO A 303 16.70 1.84 8.52
CA PRO A 303 17.22 3.14 8.13
C PRO A 303 16.24 4.28 8.44
N ILE A 304 16.75 5.42 8.93
CA ILE A 304 15.92 6.56 9.34
C ILE A 304 15.04 7.10 8.20
N LYS A 305 15.47 6.95 6.95
CA LYS A 305 14.70 7.32 5.77
C LYS A 305 13.41 6.49 5.65
N ASP A 306 13.45 5.20 5.96
CA ASP A 306 12.27 4.32 5.91
C ASP A 306 11.26 4.68 6.99
N TRP A 307 11.73 4.96 8.20
CA TRP A 307 10.88 5.49 9.26
C TRP A 307 10.26 6.84 8.86
N THR A 308 11.08 7.76 8.34
CA THR A 308 10.62 9.10 7.91
C THR A 308 9.52 8.96 6.87
N MET A 309 9.73 8.10 5.87
CA MET A 309 8.72 7.76 4.87
C MET A 309 7.45 7.20 5.52
N ALA A 310 7.58 6.22 6.41
CA ALA A 310 6.44 5.60 7.07
C ALA A 310 5.57 6.62 7.80
N THR A 311 6.15 7.60 8.50
CA THR A 311 5.38 8.66 9.18
C THR A 311 4.54 9.53 8.24
N LYS A 312 4.82 9.52 6.93
CA LYS A 312 4.06 10.25 5.90
C LYS A 312 3.03 9.38 5.19
N LEU A 313 3.22 8.07 5.19
CA LEU A 313 2.44 7.13 4.39
C LEU A 313 1.48 6.26 5.19
N VAL A 314 1.68 6.14 6.51
CA VAL A 314 0.74 5.37 7.33
C VAL A 314 -0.66 5.98 7.26
N ARG A 315 -1.66 5.11 7.16
CA ARG A 315 -3.08 5.46 7.10
C ARG A 315 -3.83 4.82 8.27
N PRO A 316 -4.98 5.38 8.69
CA PRO A 316 -5.82 4.72 9.67
C PRO A 316 -6.22 3.31 9.22
N LEU A 317 -6.23 2.36 10.15
CA LEU A 317 -6.79 1.02 10.01
C LEU A 317 -8.14 0.97 10.74
N TYR A 318 -9.17 0.36 10.15
CA TYR A 318 -10.41 0.09 10.88
C TYR A 318 -10.19 -1.05 11.89
N LEU A 319 -10.64 -0.87 13.12
CA LEU A 319 -10.54 -1.86 14.18
C LEU A 319 -11.78 -2.77 14.14
N TYR A 320 -11.61 -3.94 13.54
CA TYR A 320 -12.66 -4.93 13.42
C TYR A 320 -12.95 -5.62 14.76
N HIS A 321 -14.21 -6.01 14.99
CA HIS A 321 -14.57 -6.86 16.11
C HIS A 321 -13.92 -8.24 15.96
N ALA A 322 -13.42 -8.81 17.07
CA ALA A 322 -12.73 -10.08 17.05
C ALA A 322 -13.64 -11.23 16.57
N GLU A 323 -14.94 -11.15 16.85
CA GLU A 323 -15.96 -12.07 16.36
C GLU A 323 -16.04 -12.04 14.83
N ASP A 324 -16.02 -10.86 14.21
CA ASP A 324 -16.12 -10.73 12.75
C ASP A 324 -14.84 -11.22 12.06
N VAL A 325 -13.67 -10.97 12.67
CA VAL A 325 -12.40 -11.60 12.24
C VAL A 325 -12.51 -13.13 12.29
N SER A 326 -13.06 -13.70 13.35
CA SER A 326 -13.18 -15.16 13.47
C SER A 326 -14.20 -15.78 12.51
N LYS A 327 -15.27 -15.05 12.14
CA LYS A 327 -16.24 -15.50 11.13
C LYS A 327 -15.63 -15.52 9.74
N GLU A 328 -14.77 -14.55 9.43
CA GLU A 328 -14.08 -14.51 8.15
C GLU A 328 -12.93 -15.51 8.06
N ILE A 329 -12.17 -15.70 9.15
CA ILE A 329 -10.97 -16.56 9.18
C ILE A 329 -11.29 -17.91 9.81
N VAL A 330 -12.11 -18.70 9.13
CA VAL A 330 -12.41 -20.10 9.49
C VAL A 330 -11.48 -21.03 8.72
N LEU A 331 -10.52 -21.66 9.42
CA LEU A 331 -9.43 -22.40 8.79
C LEU A 331 -9.57 -23.90 8.99
N SER A 332 -9.42 -24.67 7.91
CA SER A 332 -9.54 -26.13 7.93
C SER A 332 -8.20 -26.83 7.73
N ARG A 333 -8.06 -28.02 8.32
CA ARG A 333 -6.87 -28.87 8.06
C ARG A 333 -6.77 -29.29 6.59
N LYS A 334 -7.90 -29.43 5.89
CA LYS A 334 -7.96 -29.91 4.51
C LYS A 334 -7.55 -28.84 3.48
N ARG A 335 -7.79 -27.56 3.77
CA ARG A 335 -7.51 -26.45 2.83
C ARG A 335 -6.34 -25.62 3.33
N TYR A 336 -6.51 -24.75 4.32
CA TYR A 336 -5.41 -24.01 4.95
C TYR A 336 -4.24 -24.92 5.36
N GLY A 337 -4.56 -26.06 6.00
CA GLY A 337 -3.55 -27.01 6.48
C GLY A 337 -2.76 -27.73 5.38
N SER A 338 -3.28 -27.77 4.15
CA SER A 338 -2.62 -28.42 2.99
C SER A 338 -1.51 -27.58 2.35
N VAL A 339 -1.51 -26.27 2.60
CA VAL A 339 -0.49 -25.34 2.08
C VAL A 339 0.76 -25.42 2.96
N ARG A 340 1.94 -25.53 2.34
CA ARG A 340 3.24 -25.44 3.04
C ARG A 340 3.38 -24.06 3.68
N ARG A 341 3.59 -24.02 5.00
CA ARG A 341 3.75 -22.79 5.78
C ARG A 341 5.19 -22.64 6.26
N VAL A 342 5.74 -21.44 6.09
CA VAL A 342 7.03 -21.05 6.67
C VAL A 342 6.81 -19.82 7.54
N PHE A 343 7.33 -19.82 8.76
CA PHE A 343 7.32 -18.64 9.62
C PHE A 343 8.71 -18.02 9.69
N ILE A 344 8.82 -16.72 9.44
CA ILE A 344 10.07 -15.95 9.56
C ILE A 344 9.97 -15.07 10.80
N VAL A 345 10.81 -15.36 11.79
CA VAL A 345 10.89 -14.64 13.07
C VAL A 345 11.79 -13.42 12.94
N ALA A 346 11.27 -12.25 13.35
CA ALA A 346 12.07 -11.06 13.60
C ALA A 346 12.62 -11.10 15.03
N THR A 347 13.93 -11.29 15.22
CA THR A 347 14.48 -11.54 16.56
C THR A 347 14.43 -10.32 17.48
N GLU A 348 14.50 -9.11 16.92
CA GLU A 348 14.51 -7.85 17.68
C GLU A 348 13.19 -7.09 17.55
N SER A 349 12.14 -7.73 17.03
CA SER A 349 10.81 -7.12 16.92
C SER A 349 10.27 -6.79 18.31
N LYS A 350 9.90 -5.52 18.52
CA LYS A 350 9.31 -5.02 19.76
C LYS A 350 7.80 -4.88 19.68
N ALA A 351 7.24 -4.74 18.47
CA ALA A 351 5.79 -4.75 18.27
C ALA A 351 5.20 -6.15 18.56
N PHE A 352 5.75 -7.19 17.93
CA PHE A 352 5.50 -8.58 18.30
C PHE A 352 6.80 -9.19 18.82
N ASN A 353 6.93 -9.27 20.14
CA ASN A 353 8.12 -9.83 20.77
C ASN A 353 8.33 -11.32 20.43
N LYS A 354 9.51 -11.85 20.78
CA LYS A 354 9.87 -13.23 20.46
C LYS A 354 8.95 -14.24 21.13
N GLU A 355 8.46 -13.93 22.33
CA GLU A 355 7.53 -14.75 23.10
C GLU A 355 6.19 -14.90 22.38
N PHE A 356 5.62 -13.81 21.87
CA PHE A 356 4.36 -13.86 21.14
C PHE A 356 4.49 -14.60 19.81
N GLN A 357 5.59 -14.38 19.08
CA GLN A 357 5.89 -15.12 17.85
C GLN A 357 6.03 -16.63 18.12
N ARG A 358 6.80 -17.02 19.16
CA ARG A 358 6.97 -18.42 19.57
C ARG A 358 5.65 -19.06 20.00
N TRP A 359 4.85 -18.35 20.79
CA TRP A 359 3.54 -18.84 21.23
C TRP A 359 2.64 -19.18 20.04
N MET A 360 2.62 -18.36 18.98
CA MET A 360 1.86 -18.68 17.76
C MET A 360 2.41 -19.92 17.05
N ILE A 361 3.75 -20.03 16.93
CA ILE A 361 4.42 -21.18 16.31
C ILE A 361 4.10 -22.48 17.06
N GLU A 362 4.11 -22.45 18.40
CA GLU A 362 3.83 -23.63 19.23
C GLU A 362 2.36 -24.07 19.14
N ASN A 363 1.43 -23.12 19.11
CA ASN A 363 -0.01 -23.41 19.06
C ASN A 363 -0.54 -23.68 17.65
N ASN A 364 0.20 -23.32 16.61
CA ASN A 364 -0.10 -23.60 15.21
C ASN A 364 1.18 -23.86 14.39
N PRO A 365 1.82 -25.02 14.55
CA PRO A 365 3.12 -25.29 13.93
C PRO A 365 3.14 -25.12 12.40
N PRO A 366 4.07 -24.32 11.85
CA PRO A 366 4.36 -24.27 10.43
C PRO A 366 5.24 -25.47 10.02
N ASN A 367 5.47 -25.65 8.72
CA ASN A 367 6.37 -26.68 8.22
C ASN A 367 7.84 -26.31 8.50
N GLU A 368 8.18 -25.02 8.43
CA GLU A 368 9.52 -24.50 8.65
C GLU A 368 9.47 -23.20 9.46
N VAL A 369 10.51 -22.97 10.26
CA VAL A 369 10.73 -21.72 10.99
C VAL A 369 12.14 -21.23 10.64
N GLU A 370 12.22 -19.96 10.24
CA GLU A 370 13.47 -19.25 9.96
C GLU A 370 13.57 -18.06 10.92
N GLU A 371 14.77 -17.70 11.35
CA GLU A 371 14.99 -16.48 12.14
C GLU A 371 15.91 -15.53 11.35
N ILE A 372 15.59 -14.23 11.34
CA ILE A 372 16.47 -13.21 10.77
C ILE A 372 17.00 -12.34 11.91
N SER A 373 18.23 -12.61 12.33
CA SER A 373 18.86 -11.92 13.46
C SER A 373 19.11 -10.44 13.18
N GLY A 374 18.88 -9.60 14.19
CA GLY A 374 19.04 -8.15 14.07
C GLY A 374 18.00 -7.48 13.18
N SER A 375 16.87 -8.14 12.93
CA SER A 375 15.72 -7.52 12.26
C SER A 375 14.71 -7.00 13.28
N ASP A 376 14.22 -5.79 13.03
CA ASP A 376 13.05 -5.24 13.71
C ASP A 376 11.75 -5.81 13.11
N HIS A 377 10.60 -5.26 13.52
CA HIS A 377 9.32 -5.72 13.00
C HIS A 377 9.19 -5.49 11.49
N MET A 378 9.87 -4.46 10.96
CA MET A 378 9.92 -4.14 9.53
C MET A 378 11.13 -4.82 8.87
N ILE A 379 11.17 -6.16 8.91
CA ILE A 379 12.29 -6.97 8.35
C ILE A 379 12.64 -6.57 6.90
N MET A 380 11.64 -6.23 6.10
CA MET A 380 11.81 -5.78 4.71
C MET A 380 12.54 -4.43 4.57
N MET A 381 12.67 -3.66 5.66
CA MET A 381 13.38 -2.39 5.73
C MET A 381 14.75 -2.54 6.41
N SER A 382 14.79 -3.23 7.56
CA SER A 382 16.01 -3.42 8.35
C SER A 382 16.95 -4.49 7.80
N LYS A 383 16.42 -5.56 7.20
CA LYS A 383 17.19 -6.69 6.63
C LYS A 383 16.69 -7.15 5.24
N PRO A 384 16.54 -6.24 4.25
CA PRO A 384 15.96 -6.56 2.94
C PRO A 384 16.69 -7.67 2.19
N GLN A 385 18.03 -7.67 2.15
CA GLN A 385 18.79 -8.70 1.41
C GLN A 385 18.67 -10.09 2.04
N GLN A 386 18.63 -10.18 3.36
CA GLN A 386 18.46 -11.46 4.07
C GLN A 386 17.05 -12.00 3.90
N LEU A 387 16.03 -11.14 3.98
CA LEU A 387 14.65 -11.52 3.70
C LEU A 387 14.49 -11.99 2.24
N PHE A 388 15.03 -11.23 1.29
CA PHE A 388 15.02 -11.59 -0.12
C PHE A 388 15.65 -12.98 -0.37
N THR A 389 16.87 -13.21 0.12
CA THR A 389 17.57 -14.49 -0.03
C THR A 389 16.77 -15.64 0.62
N THR A 390 16.16 -15.39 1.77
CA THR A 390 15.31 -16.37 2.47
C THR A 390 14.07 -16.71 1.64
N LEU A 391 13.38 -15.72 1.09
CA LEU A 391 12.21 -15.92 0.25
C LEU A 391 12.56 -16.70 -1.04
N LEU A 392 13.71 -16.43 -1.66
CA LEU A 392 14.16 -17.20 -2.82
C LEU A 392 14.43 -18.66 -2.48
N ARG A 393 15.12 -18.93 -1.37
CA ARG A 393 15.35 -20.30 -0.88
C ARG A 393 14.04 -21.03 -0.62
N ILE A 394 13.04 -20.35 -0.05
CA ILE A 394 11.71 -20.94 0.21
C ILE A 394 10.99 -21.26 -1.09
N ALA A 395 11.11 -20.40 -2.11
CA ALA A 395 10.45 -20.56 -3.41
C ALA A 395 11.04 -21.70 -4.27
N ASN A 396 12.33 -22.00 -4.09
CA ASN A 396 13.06 -23.01 -4.87
C ASN A 396 13.01 -24.42 -4.24
N LYS A 397 12.30 -24.61 -3.13
CA LYS A 397 12.00 -25.91 -2.52
C LYS A 397 10.63 -26.38 -2.95
#